data_AF-A0A6B3NGD2-F1
#
_entry.id   AF-A0A6B3NGD2-F1
#
_cell.length_a   1.000
_cell.length_b   1.000
_cell.length_c   1.000
_cell.angle_alpha   90.00
_cell.angle_beta   90.00
_cell.angle_gamma   90.00
#
_symmetry.space_group_name_H-M   'P 1'
#
loop_
_entity.id
_entity.type
_entity.pdbx_description
1 polymer ?
#
loop_
_entity_poly.entity_id
_entity_poly.type
_entity_poly.pdbx_seq_one_letter_code
_entity_poly.pdbx_strand_id
1 'polypeptide(L)'
;MSHTDIYQQIWESDENQFSVSARNSSGDWEDKNADILLDEQVKASGKPGIDLATRPLFYKVNEDKLFDKKLTYVNFIQLLDNYTIRTLDPEFTPDQEEQEQRDFINLIISTKPIQITLEYINQELGANLSQIQFKAKLQRIWFELYTNYYNGKSTHFASGFEHVFVGEGKFNIRSGNNLDNLGTISGYHSWVKFYLDEQNQRVNFLGYKYDLKGKAGSNNPNVVTLQMLQDVTDMRGNIIAQLFKKKGGFFVGPSPECEIAMATVAYFQSIDGLIRDRQRISINDANYNLVLYRSTNPNGSRGEFIRSFFPIFLGNDGVKEPEMNRPEIVPIDNIIKNDGSVVIVAALPNPEGSDTGGREWVELKNVTNSPINLTGWEMQDKMGRPESLSGTLEPNEVKRFPVRRSSNSSMQMTNKSGLIAVFDNQLQQVATVKYSRANSGEIIQFTN
;
A
#
# COMPACT_ATOMS: atom_id res chain seq x y z
N MET A 1 17.00 26.39 24.99
CA MET A 1 17.05 25.10 24.28
C MET A 1 15.92 25.17 23.27
N SER A 2 16.20 25.02 21.97
CA SER A 2 15.11 25.04 20.98
C SER A 2 14.18 23.88 21.30
N HIS A 3 12.88 24.13 21.51
CA HIS A 3 11.91 23.05 21.58
C HIS A 3 11.89 22.38 20.20
N THR A 4 12.64 21.30 20.04
CA THR A 4 12.55 20.43 18.87
C THR A 4 11.13 19.88 18.82
N ASP A 5 10.49 19.94 17.65
CA ASP A 5 9.14 19.40 17.43
C ASP A 5 9.09 17.94 17.93
N ILE A 6 8.14 17.61 18.81
CA ILE A 6 7.99 16.25 19.38
C ILE A 6 7.84 15.20 18.28
N TYR A 7 7.20 15.54 17.16
CA TYR A 7 7.05 14.63 16.03
C TYR A 7 8.38 14.36 15.31
N GLN A 8 9.26 15.36 15.21
CA GLN A 8 10.63 15.18 14.71
C GLN A 8 11.44 14.28 15.65
N GLN A 9 11.34 14.49 16.97
CA GLN A 9 12.05 13.67 17.95
C GLN A 9 11.62 12.20 17.90
N ILE A 10 10.33 11.95 17.77
CA ILE A 10 9.78 10.60 17.60
C ILE A 10 10.33 9.98 16.31
N TRP A 11 10.29 10.72 15.20
CA TRP A 11 10.80 10.26 13.91
C TRP A 11 12.28 9.87 13.96
N GLU A 12 13.13 10.73 14.52
CA GLU A 12 14.58 10.51 14.63
C GLU A 12 14.93 9.34 15.56
N SER A 13 14.04 9.03 16.51
CA SER A 13 14.22 7.93 17.44
C SER A 13 13.79 6.56 16.92
N ASP A 14 13.24 6.51 15.71
CA ASP A 14 12.70 5.28 15.11
C ASP A 14 13.82 4.36 14.62
N GLU A 15 14.34 3.53 15.53
CA GLU A 15 15.43 2.58 15.27
C GLU A 15 15.08 1.52 14.22
N ASN A 16 13.78 1.25 14.01
CA ASN A 16 13.29 0.24 13.09
C ASN A 16 12.84 0.83 11.73
N GLN A 17 12.97 2.15 11.55
CA GLN A 17 12.58 2.86 10.34
C GLN A 17 13.21 2.27 9.07
N PHE A 18 12.44 2.18 8.00
CA PHE A 18 12.92 1.87 6.66
C PHE A 18 13.41 3.13 5.96
N SER A 19 14.60 3.04 5.36
CA SER A 19 15.06 4.05 4.40
C SER A 19 14.20 3.98 3.12
N VAL A 20 13.88 5.14 2.53
CA VAL A 20 12.98 5.21 1.38
C VAL A 20 13.62 6.05 0.28
N SER A 21 13.63 5.53 -0.94
CA SER A 21 14.11 6.22 -2.12
C SER A 21 12.98 6.43 -3.14
N ALA A 22 12.90 7.64 -3.68
CA ALA A 22 12.07 7.97 -4.84
C ALA A 22 12.87 7.84 -6.15
N ARG A 23 12.15 7.95 -7.28
CA ARG A 23 12.78 8.20 -8.57
C ARG A 23 13.19 9.65 -8.71
N ASN A 24 14.35 9.89 -9.30
CA ASN A 24 14.80 11.21 -9.73
C ASN A 24 14.18 11.60 -11.08
N SER A 25 14.49 12.81 -11.57
CA SER A 25 13.98 13.34 -12.84
C SER A 25 14.39 12.55 -14.08
N SER A 26 15.43 11.71 -13.99
CA SER A 26 15.87 10.83 -15.07
C SER A 26 15.20 9.45 -15.02
N GLY A 27 14.34 9.19 -14.01
CA GLY A 27 13.68 7.91 -13.79
C GLY A 27 14.50 6.88 -13.01
N ASP A 28 15.73 7.21 -12.63
CA ASP A 28 16.60 6.38 -11.79
C ASP A 28 16.27 6.53 -10.30
N TRP A 29 16.60 5.53 -9.48
CA TRP A 29 16.48 5.64 -8.02
C TRP A 29 17.54 6.58 -7.44
N GLU A 30 17.13 7.46 -6.52
CA GLU A 30 18.05 8.34 -5.80
C GLU A 30 19.04 7.56 -4.92
N ASP A 31 18.56 6.48 -4.30
CA ASP A 31 19.35 5.50 -3.56
C ASP A 31 18.84 4.10 -3.87
N LYS A 32 19.60 3.37 -4.69
CA LYS A 32 19.29 1.99 -5.10
C LYS A 32 19.38 0.97 -3.95
N ASN A 33 20.00 1.35 -2.84
CA ASN A 33 20.21 0.50 -1.67
C ASN A 33 19.21 0.76 -0.54
N ALA A 34 18.31 1.74 -0.69
CA ALA A 34 17.27 2.00 0.29
C ALA A 34 16.40 0.75 0.53
N ASP A 35 15.88 0.63 1.75
CA ASP A 35 15.00 -0.47 2.14
C ASP A 35 13.72 -0.48 1.31
N ILE A 36 13.22 0.69 0.91
CA ILE A 36 12.03 0.87 0.06
C ILE A 36 12.41 1.67 -1.17
N LEU A 37 12.04 1.13 -2.34
CA LEU A 37 12.06 1.85 -3.62
C LEU A 37 10.60 2.19 -3.98
N LEU A 38 10.25 3.47 -3.89
CA LEU A 38 8.87 3.96 -4.00
C LEU A 38 8.64 4.63 -5.36
N ASP A 39 7.71 4.09 -6.15
CA ASP A 39 7.37 4.57 -7.49
C ASP A 39 6.01 5.26 -7.50
N GLU A 40 5.97 6.56 -7.17
CA GLU A 40 4.74 7.36 -7.19
C GLU A 40 4.20 7.59 -8.61
N GLN A 41 5.02 7.36 -9.63
CA GLN A 41 4.68 7.44 -11.05
C GLN A 41 4.07 8.79 -11.47
N VAL A 42 2.74 8.85 -11.53
CA VAL A 42 2.01 9.95 -12.16
C VAL A 42 0.82 10.39 -11.33
N LYS A 43 0.34 11.61 -11.60
CA LYS A 43 -0.84 12.15 -10.93
C LYS A 43 -2.09 11.38 -11.34
N ALA A 44 -2.83 10.89 -10.36
CA ALA A 44 -4.08 10.17 -10.60
C ALA A 44 -5.13 11.05 -11.30
N SER A 45 -5.87 10.42 -12.22
CA SER A 45 -6.93 11.02 -13.03
C SER A 45 -8.07 11.66 -12.23
N GLY A 46 -8.31 11.18 -11.00
CA GLY A 46 -9.51 11.53 -10.22
C GLY A 46 -10.72 10.63 -10.48
N LYS A 47 -10.62 9.67 -11.40
CA LYS A 47 -11.69 8.73 -11.78
C LYS A 47 -11.29 7.29 -11.44
N PRO A 48 -12.22 6.45 -10.92
CA PRO A 48 -11.92 5.06 -10.55
C PRO A 48 -11.54 4.18 -11.74
N GLY A 49 -12.16 4.38 -12.90
CA GLY A 49 -11.89 3.58 -14.11
C GLY A 49 -10.67 4.01 -14.92
N ILE A 50 -9.86 4.95 -14.43
CA ILE A 50 -8.65 5.41 -15.13
C ILE A 50 -7.44 5.25 -14.22
N ASP A 51 -6.73 4.16 -14.46
CA ASP A 51 -5.39 3.87 -13.97
C ASP A 51 -4.32 4.53 -14.84
N LEU A 52 -3.55 5.46 -14.28
CA LEU A 52 -2.41 6.04 -14.98
C LEU A 52 -1.08 5.51 -14.43
N ALA A 53 -1.11 4.80 -13.30
CA ALA A 53 0.05 4.28 -12.61
C ALA A 53 0.13 2.77 -12.87
N THR A 54 0.73 2.41 -14.00
CA THR A 54 0.73 1.03 -14.49
C THR A 54 1.67 0.09 -13.76
N ARG A 55 2.48 0.61 -12.84
CA ARG A 55 3.34 -0.14 -11.93
C ARG A 55 2.82 -0.06 -10.50
N PRO A 56 3.30 -0.92 -9.58
CA PRO A 56 2.98 -0.79 -8.16
C PRO A 56 3.57 0.50 -7.59
N LEU A 57 3.00 0.98 -6.50
CA LEU A 57 3.59 2.04 -5.70
C LEU A 57 4.90 1.55 -5.05
N PHE A 58 4.91 0.33 -4.49
CA PHE A 58 6.09 -0.27 -3.90
C PHE A 58 6.82 -1.12 -4.94
N TYR A 59 7.82 -0.53 -5.60
CA TYR A 59 8.66 -1.28 -6.54
C TYR A 59 9.49 -2.35 -5.83
N LYS A 60 10.03 -2.02 -4.66
CA LYS A 60 10.78 -2.95 -3.80
C LYS A 60 10.61 -2.58 -2.34
N VAL A 61 10.52 -3.60 -1.48
CA VAL A 61 10.65 -3.49 -0.02
C VAL A 61 11.65 -4.54 0.46
N ASN A 62 12.50 -4.18 1.42
CA ASN A 62 13.42 -5.08 2.10
C ASN A 62 12.63 -6.06 2.98
N GLU A 63 12.22 -7.18 2.38
CA GLU A 63 11.42 -8.22 3.06
C GLU A 63 12.20 -8.92 4.18
N ASP A 64 13.53 -9.03 4.07
CA ASP A 64 14.36 -9.61 5.14
C ASP A 64 14.23 -8.80 6.43
N LYS A 65 14.20 -7.46 6.31
CA LYS A 65 13.94 -6.56 7.45
C LYS A 65 12.46 -6.60 7.85
N LEU A 66 11.53 -6.61 6.90
CA LEU A 66 10.08 -6.56 7.19
C LEU A 66 9.60 -7.80 7.97
N PHE A 67 10.19 -8.95 7.69
CA PHE A 67 9.85 -10.23 8.31
C PHE A 67 10.87 -10.70 9.36
N ASP A 68 11.81 -9.84 9.77
CA ASP A 68 12.71 -10.16 10.88
C ASP A 68 11.92 -10.22 12.19
N LYS A 69 11.89 -11.41 12.80
CA LYS A 69 11.19 -11.69 14.07
C LYS A 69 11.78 -10.93 15.27
N LYS A 70 12.96 -10.32 15.13
CA LYS A 70 13.55 -9.45 16.16
C LYS A 70 12.96 -8.04 16.14
N LEU A 71 12.30 -7.64 15.04
CA LEU A 71 11.67 -6.34 14.88
C LEU A 71 10.17 -6.41 15.17
N THR A 72 9.52 -5.25 15.19
CA THR A 72 8.12 -5.09 15.56
C THR A 72 7.13 -5.42 14.43
N TYR A 73 7.60 -5.41 13.19
CA TYR A 73 6.77 -5.60 11.99
C TYR A 73 6.04 -6.95 11.97
N VAL A 74 6.68 -8.05 12.35
CA VAL A 74 6.02 -9.37 12.31
C VAL A 74 4.78 -9.43 13.21
N ASN A 75 4.87 -8.91 14.44
CA ASN A 75 3.73 -8.85 15.36
C ASN A 75 2.65 -7.87 14.86
N PHE A 76 3.07 -6.75 14.25
CA PHE A 76 2.13 -5.83 13.63
C PHE A 76 1.38 -6.46 12.44
N ILE A 77 2.07 -7.24 11.60
CA ILE A 77 1.46 -7.95 10.47
C ILE A 77 0.47 -9.01 10.96
N GLN A 78 0.79 -9.75 12.02
CA GLN A 78 -0.15 -10.69 12.65
C GLN A 78 -1.45 -10.00 13.08
N LEU A 79 -1.34 -8.81 13.71
CA LEU A 79 -2.53 -8.02 14.03
C LEU A 79 -3.34 -7.64 12.79
N LEU A 80 -2.69 -7.25 11.68
CA LEU A 80 -3.39 -6.92 10.43
C LEU A 80 -4.14 -8.13 9.84
N ASP A 81 -3.57 -9.33 9.94
CA ASP A 81 -4.16 -10.56 9.40
C ASP A 81 -5.46 -10.95 10.12
N ASN A 82 -5.53 -10.77 11.44
CA ASN A 82 -6.73 -11.05 12.23
C ASN A 82 -7.98 -10.31 11.72
N TYR A 83 -7.82 -9.05 11.32
CA TYR A 83 -8.94 -8.25 10.80
C TYR A 83 -9.34 -8.63 9.37
N THR A 84 -8.51 -9.41 8.67
CA THR A 84 -8.86 -10.04 7.39
C THR A 84 -9.64 -11.35 7.59
N ILE A 85 -9.45 -12.02 8.75
CA ILE A 85 -9.95 -13.37 9.06
C ILE A 85 -11.22 -13.38 9.92
N ARG A 86 -11.59 -12.25 10.58
CA ARG A 86 -12.80 -12.15 11.45
C ARG A 86 -14.14 -12.62 10.83
N THR A 87 -14.22 -12.81 9.52
CA THR A 87 -15.39 -13.36 8.82
C THR A 87 -15.21 -14.77 8.27
N LEU A 88 -14.02 -15.39 8.40
CA LEU A 88 -13.57 -16.52 7.58
C LEU A 88 -13.13 -17.78 8.36
N ASP A 89 -12.78 -17.68 9.65
CA ASP A 89 -12.27 -18.83 10.41
C ASP A 89 -13.10 -19.12 11.69
N PRO A 90 -13.79 -20.27 11.77
CA PRO A 90 -14.54 -20.68 12.96
C PRO A 90 -13.67 -21.10 14.16
N GLU A 91 -12.34 -21.26 14.01
CA GLU A 91 -11.42 -21.60 15.10
C GLU A 91 -10.76 -20.36 15.75
N PHE A 92 -10.90 -19.18 15.15
CA PHE A 92 -10.37 -17.93 15.70
C PHE A 92 -11.13 -17.49 16.94
N THR A 93 -10.41 -17.27 18.05
CA THR A 93 -11.01 -16.92 19.34
C THR A 93 -10.65 -15.49 19.76
N PRO A 94 -11.55 -14.76 20.44
CA PRO A 94 -11.26 -13.45 21.02
C PRO A 94 -10.01 -13.45 21.94
N ASP A 95 -9.71 -14.56 22.59
CA ASP A 95 -8.58 -14.70 23.51
C ASP A 95 -7.22 -14.67 22.80
N GLN A 96 -7.12 -15.28 21.62
CA GLN A 96 -5.91 -15.22 20.79
C GLN A 96 -5.68 -13.80 20.27
N GLU A 97 -6.73 -13.15 19.78
CA GLU A 97 -6.63 -11.75 19.32
C GLU A 97 -6.15 -10.84 20.45
N GLU A 98 -6.74 -10.98 21.64
CA GLU A 98 -6.35 -10.16 22.80
C GLU A 98 -4.90 -10.43 23.22
N GLN A 99 -4.43 -11.68 23.10
CA GLN A 99 -3.05 -12.03 23.39
C GLN A 99 -2.06 -11.37 22.42
N GLU A 100 -2.33 -11.42 21.12
CA GLU A 100 -1.48 -10.78 20.11
C GLU A 100 -1.42 -9.26 20.30
N GLN A 101 -2.54 -8.62 20.66
CA GLN A 101 -2.58 -7.20 20.99
C GLN A 101 -1.68 -6.89 22.20
N ARG A 102 -1.78 -7.70 23.27
CA ARG A 102 -0.94 -7.54 24.46
C ARG A 102 0.54 -7.72 24.15
N ASP A 103 0.88 -8.69 23.32
CA ASP A 103 2.26 -9.00 22.94
C ASP A 103 2.86 -7.89 22.07
N PHE A 104 2.09 -7.35 21.11
CA PHE A 104 2.50 -6.17 20.36
C PHE A 104 2.73 -4.96 21.27
N ILE A 105 1.80 -4.66 22.18
CA ILE A 105 1.96 -3.55 23.13
C ILE A 105 3.18 -3.76 24.05
N ASN A 106 3.42 -4.99 24.53
CA ASN A 106 4.60 -5.34 25.32
C ASN A 106 5.90 -5.13 24.54
N LEU A 107 5.90 -5.44 23.25
CA LEU A 107 7.06 -5.29 22.41
C LEU A 107 7.40 -3.80 22.21
N ILE A 108 6.41 -2.98 21.85
CA ILE A 108 6.65 -1.57 21.52
C ILE A 108 6.90 -0.68 22.74
N ILE A 109 6.42 -1.05 23.94
CA ILE A 109 6.50 -0.18 25.14
C ILE A 109 7.94 0.20 25.53
N SER A 110 8.91 -0.62 25.13
CA SER A 110 10.33 -0.45 25.43
C SER A 110 11.09 0.32 24.33
N THR A 111 10.48 0.55 23.17
CA THR A 111 11.11 1.24 22.04
C THR A 111 11.29 2.73 22.32
N LYS A 112 12.33 3.33 21.74
CA LYS A 112 12.64 4.75 21.98
C LYS A 112 11.49 5.71 21.58
N PRO A 113 10.79 5.53 20.44
CA PRO A 113 9.63 6.38 20.08
C PRO A 113 8.53 6.40 21.15
N ILE A 114 8.22 5.25 21.73
CA ILE A 114 7.19 5.10 22.74
C ILE A 114 7.63 5.66 24.10
N GLN A 115 8.91 5.52 24.45
CA GLN A 115 9.48 6.13 25.66
C GLN A 115 9.44 7.67 25.59
N ILE A 116 9.87 8.26 24.47
CA ILE A 116 9.80 9.72 24.22
C ILE A 116 8.34 10.21 24.31
N THR A 117 7.41 9.43 23.77
CA THR A 117 5.98 9.73 23.83
C THR A 117 5.49 9.82 25.28
N LEU A 118 5.81 8.83 26.12
CA LEU A 118 5.42 8.82 27.53
C LEU A 118 6.06 9.98 28.31
N GLU A 119 7.35 10.24 28.09
CA GLU A 119 8.06 11.36 28.69
C GLU A 119 7.40 12.69 28.35
N TYR A 120 7.13 12.94 27.06
CA TYR A 120 6.45 14.15 26.60
C TYR A 120 5.05 14.32 27.19
N ILE A 121 4.23 13.26 27.17
CA ILE A 121 2.87 13.29 27.71
C ILE A 121 2.86 13.60 29.22
N ASN A 122 3.85 13.12 29.96
CA ASN A 122 3.96 13.38 31.38
C ASN A 122 4.50 14.77 31.69
N GLN A 123 5.54 15.21 30.98
CA GLN A 123 6.23 16.47 31.26
C GLN A 123 5.50 17.68 30.70
N GLU A 124 5.02 17.59 29.45
CA GLU A 124 4.46 18.73 28.72
C GLU A 124 2.92 18.78 28.80
N LEU A 125 2.26 17.63 28.92
CA LEU A 125 0.79 17.53 28.98
C LEU A 125 0.24 17.13 30.36
N GLY A 126 1.12 16.92 31.35
CA GLY A 126 0.74 16.71 32.75
C GLY A 126 -0.06 15.43 33.04
N ALA A 127 0.00 14.41 32.17
CA ALA A 127 -0.80 13.20 32.37
C ALA A 127 -0.33 12.32 33.54
N ASN A 128 0.96 12.42 33.93
CA ASN A 128 1.58 11.73 35.06
C ASN A 128 1.32 10.21 35.11
N LEU A 129 1.40 9.54 33.96
CA LEU A 129 1.18 8.11 33.82
C LEU A 129 2.45 7.32 34.14
N SER A 130 2.33 6.30 34.98
CA SER A 130 3.33 5.23 35.06
C SER A 130 3.35 4.40 33.77
N GLN A 131 4.42 3.64 33.52
CA GLN A 131 4.51 2.76 32.35
C GLN A 131 3.36 1.74 32.30
N ILE A 132 2.91 1.22 33.46
CA ILE A 132 1.77 0.29 33.55
C ILE A 132 0.47 0.98 33.13
N GLN A 133 0.21 2.19 33.63
CA GLN A 133 -0.97 2.97 33.27
C GLN A 133 -0.95 3.38 31.79
N PHE A 134 0.23 3.74 31.27
CA PHE A 134 0.39 4.10 29.88
C PHE A 134 0.17 2.90 28.95
N LYS A 135 0.69 1.73 29.31
CA LYS A 135 0.43 0.46 28.62
C LYS A 135 -1.07 0.15 28.57
N ALA A 136 -1.77 0.26 29.69
CA ALA A 136 -3.22 0.08 29.76
C ALA A 136 -3.96 1.12 28.90
N LYS A 137 -3.46 2.37 28.87
CA LYS A 137 -4.04 3.41 28.03
C LYS A 137 -3.85 3.14 26.54
N LEU A 138 -2.69 2.64 26.11
CA LEU A 138 -2.45 2.21 24.74
C LEU A 138 -3.40 1.08 24.34
N GLN A 139 -3.52 0.03 25.17
CA GLN A 139 -4.48 -1.07 24.95
C GLN A 139 -5.90 -0.52 24.73
N ARG A 140 -6.32 0.40 25.60
CA ARG A 140 -7.66 0.99 25.57
C ARG A 140 -7.92 1.83 24.33
N ILE A 141 -7.07 2.80 24.00
CA ILE A 141 -7.38 3.75 22.92
C ILE A 141 -7.22 3.14 21.52
N TRP A 142 -6.41 2.08 21.39
CA TRP A 142 -6.13 1.41 20.12
C TRP A 142 -6.98 0.16 19.89
N PHE A 143 -7.13 -0.70 20.90
CA PHE A 143 -7.64 -2.07 20.67
C PHE A 143 -9.00 -2.36 21.29
N GLU A 144 -9.39 -1.67 22.38
CA GLU A 144 -10.73 -1.87 22.94
C GLU A 144 -11.82 -1.52 21.92
N LEU A 145 -12.84 -2.37 21.85
CA LEU A 145 -13.98 -2.18 20.98
C LEU A 145 -14.90 -1.09 21.53
N TYR A 146 -15.34 -0.20 20.66
CA TYR A 146 -16.27 0.88 21.00
C TYR A 146 -17.39 1.03 19.97
N THR A 147 -18.44 1.76 20.36
CA THR A 147 -19.47 2.22 19.43
C THR A 147 -19.21 3.67 19.07
N ASN A 148 -19.08 3.95 17.79
CA ASN A 148 -18.94 5.31 17.27
C ASN A 148 -20.28 5.85 16.74
N TYR A 149 -20.62 7.09 17.06
CA TYR A 149 -21.83 7.76 16.58
C TYR A 149 -21.49 8.93 15.65
N TYR A 150 -21.88 8.87 14.37
CA TYR A 150 -21.60 9.96 13.43
C TYR A 150 -22.76 10.19 12.47
N ASN A 151 -23.22 11.44 12.38
CA ASN A 151 -24.35 11.85 11.53
C ASN A 151 -25.59 10.94 11.65
N GLY A 152 -25.99 10.62 12.88
CA GLY A 152 -27.16 9.78 13.17
C GLY A 152 -26.98 8.28 12.90
N LYS A 153 -25.76 7.82 12.58
CA LYS A 153 -25.42 6.40 12.40
C LYS A 153 -24.49 5.93 13.51
N SER A 154 -24.74 4.73 14.02
CA SER A 154 -23.80 4.01 14.91
C SER A 154 -22.98 2.99 14.11
N THR A 155 -21.70 2.90 14.45
CA THR A 155 -20.79 1.83 14.03
C THR A 155 -20.38 1.10 15.29
N HIS A 156 -20.81 -0.16 15.41
CA HIS A 156 -20.53 -1.01 16.58
C HIS A 156 -19.24 -1.79 16.36
N PHE A 157 -18.60 -2.22 17.45
CA PHE A 157 -17.39 -3.04 17.43
C PHE A 157 -16.21 -2.42 16.66
N ALA A 158 -16.12 -1.08 16.65
CA ALA A 158 -14.99 -0.37 16.06
C ALA A 158 -13.78 -0.43 16.99
N SER A 159 -12.57 -0.44 16.44
CA SER A 159 -11.32 -0.26 17.18
C SER A 159 -10.44 0.80 16.51
N GLY A 160 -9.57 1.45 17.28
CA GLY A 160 -8.66 2.47 16.74
C GLY A 160 -7.65 1.88 15.77
N PHE A 161 -7.12 0.69 16.09
CA PHE A 161 -6.17 -0.04 15.26
C PHE A 161 -6.77 -0.39 13.89
N GLU A 162 -7.94 -1.04 13.89
CA GLU A 162 -8.64 -1.41 12.66
C GLU A 162 -8.91 -0.18 11.79
N HIS A 163 -9.42 0.89 12.39
CA HIS A 163 -9.73 2.11 11.65
C HIS A 163 -8.50 2.78 11.00
N VAL A 164 -7.38 2.85 11.70
CA VAL A 164 -6.18 3.56 11.21
C VAL A 164 -5.43 2.68 10.21
N PHE A 165 -5.12 1.43 10.59
CA PHE A 165 -4.17 0.59 9.86
C PHE A 165 -4.82 -0.38 8.87
N VAL A 166 -5.97 -0.97 9.21
CA VAL A 166 -6.63 -1.99 8.36
C VAL A 166 -7.56 -1.33 7.35
N GLY A 167 -8.38 -0.41 7.85
CA GLY A 167 -9.32 0.37 7.08
C GLY A 167 -10.78 -0.10 7.12
N GLU A 168 -11.70 0.83 7.36
CA GLU A 168 -13.14 0.56 7.27
C GLU A 168 -13.65 0.73 5.83
N GLY A 169 -13.99 -0.39 5.19
CA GLY A 169 -14.78 -0.39 3.95
C GLY A 169 -16.27 -0.20 4.25
N LYS A 170 -16.93 0.71 3.51
CA LYS A 170 -18.40 0.80 3.47
C LYS A 170 -18.88 0.40 2.08
N PHE A 171 -19.61 -0.71 1.98
CA PHE A 171 -20.28 -1.13 0.76
C PHE A 171 -21.71 -1.60 1.06
N ASN A 172 -22.63 -1.30 0.13
CA ASN A 172 -24.00 -1.80 0.19
C ASN A 172 -24.07 -3.08 -0.65
N ILE A 173 -24.26 -4.25 -0.04
CA ILE A 173 -24.59 -5.47 -0.78
C ILE A 173 -26.07 -5.37 -1.18
N ARG A 174 -26.39 -4.75 -2.32
CA ARG A 174 -27.69 -4.96 -2.96
C ARG A 174 -27.48 -5.94 -4.09
N SER A 175 -27.90 -7.18 -3.84
CA SER A 175 -28.00 -8.22 -4.88
C SER A 175 -28.99 -7.74 -5.94
N GLY A 176 -28.49 -7.39 -7.12
CA GLY A 176 -29.32 -7.00 -8.27
C GLY A 176 -28.61 -6.04 -9.23
N ASN A 177 -28.15 -6.60 -10.36
CA ASN A 177 -27.70 -5.93 -11.59
C ASN A 177 -26.28 -5.33 -11.61
N ASN A 178 -25.32 -6.17 -12.00
CA ASN A 178 -24.18 -6.00 -12.94
C ASN A 178 -23.49 -4.64 -13.20
N LEU A 179 -23.60 -3.60 -12.37
CA LEU A 179 -22.71 -2.42 -12.49
C LEU A 179 -22.40 -1.63 -11.20
N ASP A 180 -23.05 -1.85 -10.05
CA ASP A 180 -22.87 -0.97 -8.88
C ASP A 180 -22.59 -1.69 -7.54
N ASN A 181 -21.50 -2.45 -7.46
CA ASN A 181 -20.88 -2.84 -6.17
C ASN A 181 -19.66 -1.96 -5.82
N LEU A 182 -19.67 -0.69 -6.26
CA LEU A 182 -18.62 0.28 -5.94
C LEU A 182 -18.83 0.85 -4.53
N GLY A 183 -17.98 0.47 -3.58
CA GLY A 183 -17.97 1.01 -2.24
C GLY A 183 -16.95 2.13 -2.05
N THR A 184 -16.89 2.66 -0.82
CA THR A 184 -15.87 3.64 -0.42
C THR A 184 -15.11 3.14 0.79
N ILE A 185 -13.80 3.44 0.86
CA ILE A 185 -12.96 3.12 2.01
C ILE A 185 -12.45 4.39 2.69
N SER A 186 -12.70 4.51 3.99
CA SER A 186 -12.37 5.71 4.77
C SER A 186 -11.00 5.61 5.43
N GLY A 187 -10.79 4.66 6.34
CA GLY A 187 -9.49 4.37 6.93
C GLY A 187 -8.68 3.53 5.96
N TYR A 188 -7.47 3.94 5.60
CA TYR A 188 -6.46 3.09 4.94
C TYR A 188 -5.16 3.89 4.93
N HIS A 189 -4.42 3.84 6.03
CA HIS A 189 -3.33 4.78 6.30
C HIS A 189 -2.03 4.09 6.75
N SER A 190 -1.84 2.82 6.40
CA SER A 190 -0.62 2.07 6.70
C SER A 190 0.13 1.72 5.42
N TRP A 191 1.41 2.09 5.36
CA TRP A 191 2.26 1.69 4.23
C TRP A 191 2.52 0.18 4.21
N VAL A 192 2.69 -0.45 5.37
CA VAL A 192 2.86 -1.91 5.50
C VAL A 192 1.63 -2.63 4.97
N LYS A 193 0.42 -2.22 5.38
CA LYS A 193 -0.82 -2.83 4.87
C LYS A 193 -0.97 -2.62 3.37
N PHE A 194 -0.66 -1.42 2.87
CA PHE A 194 -0.71 -1.11 1.45
C PHE A 194 0.23 -2.04 0.67
N TYR A 195 1.49 -2.15 1.10
CA TYR A 195 2.46 -3.05 0.49
C TYR A 195 1.96 -4.49 0.43
N LEU A 196 1.51 -5.04 1.57
CA LEU A 196 1.02 -6.41 1.64
C LEU A 196 -0.20 -6.64 0.75
N ASP A 197 -1.15 -5.71 0.72
CA ASP A 197 -2.30 -5.81 -0.17
C ASP A 197 -1.92 -5.66 -1.64
N GLU A 198 -0.91 -4.84 -1.96
CA GLU A 198 -0.45 -4.64 -3.33
C GLU A 198 0.24 -5.92 -3.86
N GLN A 199 1.11 -6.54 -3.05
CA GLN A 199 1.70 -7.85 -3.36
C GLN A 199 0.64 -8.93 -3.57
N ASN A 200 -0.45 -8.87 -2.80
CA ASN A 200 -1.57 -9.81 -2.91
C ASN A 200 -2.63 -9.40 -3.96
N GLN A 201 -2.36 -8.36 -4.75
CA GLN A 201 -3.26 -7.82 -5.78
C GLN A 201 -4.66 -7.45 -5.24
N ARG A 202 -4.74 -7.09 -3.96
CA ARG A 202 -5.96 -6.60 -3.30
C ARG A 202 -6.11 -5.09 -3.42
N VAL A 203 -5.03 -4.35 -3.63
CA VAL A 203 -5.08 -2.92 -3.94
C VAL A 203 -4.44 -2.62 -5.28
N ASN A 204 -4.95 -1.57 -5.92
CA ASN A 204 -4.37 -0.99 -7.12
C ASN A 204 -4.11 0.50 -6.89
N PHE A 205 -2.85 0.90 -6.88
CA PHE A 205 -2.44 2.30 -6.91
C PHE A 205 -2.80 2.91 -8.28
N LEU A 206 -3.51 4.04 -8.28
CA LEU A 206 -3.94 4.72 -9.53
C LEU A 206 -3.16 6.01 -9.81
N GLY A 207 -2.14 6.30 -8.99
CA GLY A 207 -1.35 7.52 -9.04
C GLY A 207 -1.50 8.42 -7.81
N TYR A 208 -0.61 9.41 -7.71
CA TYR A 208 -0.59 10.35 -6.60
C TYR A 208 -1.68 11.43 -6.71
N LYS A 209 -2.09 12.02 -5.57
CA LYS A 209 -3.20 12.98 -5.46
C LYS A 209 -2.95 14.13 -4.48
N TYR A 210 -1.74 14.68 -4.51
CA TYR A 210 -1.38 15.88 -3.76
C TYR A 210 -2.18 17.12 -4.17
N ASP A 211 -2.57 17.94 -3.19
CA ASP A 211 -3.22 19.25 -3.39
C ASP A 211 -2.21 20.41 -3.26
N LEU A 212 -1.01 20.23 -3.83
CA LEU A 212 0.04 21.25 -3.82
C LEU A 212 -0.18 22.23 -4.98
N LYS A 213 -0.27 23.53 -4.68
CA LYS A 213 -0.41 24.57 -5.70
C LYS A 213 0.86 24.64 -6.55
N GLY A 214 0.81 24.13 -7.78
CA GLY A 214 1.87 24.31 -8.79
C GLY A 214 3.10 23.41 -8.66
N LYS A 215 3.07 22.38 -7.81
CA LYS A 215 4.14 21.36 -7.70
C LYS A 215 3.61 19.99 -8.13
N ALA A 216 4.41 19.23 -8.88
CA ALA A 216 4.01 17.94 -9.41
C ALA A 216 4.59 16.82 -8.52
N GLY A 217 3.73 16.18 -7.72
CA GLY A 217 4.16 15.07 -6.85
C GLY A 217 4.66 15.54 -5.48
N SER A 218 5.22 14.61 -4.71
CA SER A 218 5.97 14.90 -3.49
C SER A 218 7.44 14.58 -3.74
N ASN A 219 8.32 15.56 -3.59
CA ASN A 219 9.77 15.29 -3.49
C ASN A 219 10.17 14.62 -2.15
N ASN A 220 9.19 14.30 -1.31
CA ASN A 220 9.41 13.61 -0.06
C ASN A 220 8.98 12.14 -0.22
N PRO A 221 9.93 11.18 -0.22
CA PRO A 221 9.63 9.76 -0.34
C PRO A 221 8.94 9.17 0.90
N ASN A 222 8.95 9.89 2.04
CA ASN A 222 8.38 9.42 3.29
C ASN A 222 6.89 9.71 3.47
N VAL A 223 6.21 10.17 2.42
CA VAL A 223 4.75 10.35 2.43
C VAL A 223 4.20 10.03 1.07
N VAL A 224 3.01 9.41 1.06
CA VAL A 224 2.23 9.23 -0.16
C VAL A 224 0.84 9.82 0.06
N THR A 225 0.38 10.67 -0.86
CA THR A 225 -1.05 10.97 -1.02
C THR A 225 -1.52 10.37 -2.33
N LEU A 226 -2.47 9.44 -2.29
CA LEU A 226 -2.80 8.59 -3.43
C LEU A 226 -4.30 8.49 -3.74
N GLN A 227 -4.56 7.98 -4.93
CA GLN A 227 -5.84 7.38 -5.32
C GLN A 227 -5.63 5.87 -5.47
N MET A 228 -6.60 5.06 -5.03
CA MET A 228 -6.52 3.59 -5.15
C MET A 228 -7.89 2.95 -5.38
N LEU A 229 -7.85 1.74 -5.92
CA LEU A 229 -8.93 0.75 -5.82
C LEU A 229 -8.52 -0.35 -4.87
N GLN A 230 -9.50 -0.96 -4.21
CA GLN A 230 -9.31 -2.17 -3.42
C GLN A 230 -10.36 -3.20 -3.82
N ASP A 231 -9.93 -4.41 -4.10
CA ASP A 231 -10.82 -5.53 -4.32
C ASP A 231 -11.12 -6.23 -3.00
N VAL A 232 -12.42 -6.38 -2.69
CA VAL A 232 -12.91 -7.16 -1.55
C VAL A 232 -13.23 -8.55 -2.06
N THR A 233 -12.65 -9.57 -1.44
CA THR A 233 -12.83 -10.97 -1.87
C THR A 233 -13.62 -11.79 -0.85
N ASP A 234 -14.38 -12.77 -1.34
CA ASP A 234 -14.95 -13.82 -0.50
C ASP A 234 -13.89 -14.87 -0.10
N MET A 235 -14.31 -15.86 0.69
CA MET A 235 -13.43 -16.95 1.18
C MET A 235 -12.84 -17.81 0.05
N ARG A 236 -13.44 -17.78 -1.13
CA ARG A 236 -13.00 -18.52 -2.31
C ARG A 236 -12.13 -17.66 -3.23
N GLY A 237 -11.79 -16.44 -2.79
CA GLY A 237 -10.99 -15.49 -3.54
C GLY A 237 -11.73 -14.81 -4.70
N ASN A 238 -13.07 -14.92 -4.77
CA ASN A 238 -13.86 -14.19 -5.76
C ASN A 238 -14.02 -12.74 -5.33
N ILE A 239 -13.83 -11.79 -6.25
CA ILE A 239 -14.09 -10.38 -6.00
C ILE A 239 -15.59 -10.18 -5.85
N ILE A 240 -16.03 -9.69 -4.69
CA ILE A 240 -17.45 -9.43 -4.38
C ILE A 240 -17.78 -7.94 -4.39
N ALA A 241 -16.79 -7.07 -4.20
CA ALA A 241 -16.93 -5.63 -4.29
C ALA A 241 -15.60 -4.98 -4.64
N GLN A 242 -15.66 -3.76 -5.19
CA GLN A 242 -14.48 -2.93 -5.39
C GLN A 242 -14.69 -1.61 -4.65
N LEU A 243 -13.73 -1.22 -3.81
CA LEU A 243 -13.78 0.01 -3.04
C LEU A 243 -12.90 1.05 -3.71
N PHE A 244 -13.47 2.22 -3.99
CA PHE A 244 -12.71 3.35 -4.52
C PHE A 244 -12.31 4.32 -3.41
N LYS A 245 -11.01 4.58 -3.32
CA LYS A 245 -10.46 5.66 -2.50
C LYS A 245 -10.03 6.79 -3.42
N LYS A 246 -10.89 7.81 -3.56
CA LYS A 246 -10.59 9.01 -4.36
C LYS A 246 -9.34 9.74 -3.88
N LYS A 247 -9.12 9.74 -2.57
CA LYS A 247 -7.97 10.35 -1.93
C LYS A 247 -7.69 9.69 -0.58
N GLY A 248 -6.45 9.27 -0.38
CA GLY A 248 -5.89 8.77 0.88
C GLY A 248 -4.45 9.20 1.02
N GLY A 249 -3.84 8.88 2.15
CA GLY A 249 -2.41 9.07 2.31
C GLY A 249 -1.88 8.54 3.63
N PHE A 250 -0.59 8.25 3.66
CA PHE A 250 0.13 7.68 4.79
C PHE A 250 1.59 8.08 4.74
N PHE A 251 2.28 7.97 5.88
CA PHE A 251 3.73 8.03 5.89
C PHE A 251 4.32 6.73 5.32
N VAL A 252 5.51 6.80 4.73
CA VAL A 252 6.25 5.64 4.21
C VAL A 252 7.60 5.57 4.90
N GLY A 253 7.92 4.40 5.44
CA GLY A 253 9.18 4.14 6.12
C GLY A 253 9.07 3.96 7.64
N PRO A 254 8.24 4.71 8.39
CA PRO A 254 8.14 4.55 9.84
C PRO A 254 7.81 3.14 10.29
N SER A 255 8.32 2.75 11.45
CA SER A 255 7.91 1.55 12.15
C SER A 255 6.51 1.66 12.74
N PRO A 256 5.84 0.52 13.03
CA PRO A 256 4.54 0.52 13.70
C PRO A 256 4.54 1.31 15.02
N GLU A 257 5.59 1.18 15.82
CA GLU A 257 5.76 1.91 17.09
C GLU A 257 5.94 3.41 16.89
N CYS A 258 6.57 3.85 15.80
CA CYS A 258 6.68 5.27 15.46
C CYS A 258 5.31 5.83 15.05
N GLU A 259 4.53 5.12 14.23
CA GLU A 259 3.17 5.53 13.86
C GLU A 259 2.24 5.57 15.09
N ILE A 260 2.30 4.54 15.95
CA ILE A 260 1.55 4.49 17.22
C ILE A 260 1.98 5.64 18.15
N ALA A 261 3.28 5.93 18.26
CA ALA A 261 3.82 7.02 19.07
C ALA A 261 3.26 8.37 18.63
N MET A 262 3.40 8.72 17.34
CA MET A 262 2.90 9.99 16.80
C MET A 262 1.38 10.14 16.99
N ALA A 263 0.61 9.09 16.71
CA ALA A 263 -0.84 9.11 16.90
C ALA A 263 -1.24 9.22 18.37
N THR A 264 -0.47 8.63 19.28
CA THR A 264 -0.71 8.71 20.73
C THR A 264 -0.39 10.11 21.26
N VAL A 265 0.71 10.75 20.82
CA VAL A 265 0.98 12.16 21.13
C VAL A 265 -0.17 13.04 20.65
N ALA A 266 -0.59 12.88 19.38
CA ALA A 266 -1.70 13.65 18.84
C ALA A 266 -2.98 13.45 19.67
N TYR A 267 -3.24 12.22 20.13
CA TYR A 267 -4.37 11.90 20.98
C TYR A 267 -4.35 12.70 22.29
N PHE A 268 -3.25 12.70 23.02
CA PHE A 268 -3.13 13.45 24.27
C PHE A 268 -3.15 14.97 24.04
N GLN A 269 -2.51 15.47 22.99
CA GLN A 269 -2.62 16.87 22.57
C GLN A 269 -4.07 17.25 22.24
N SER A 270 -4.89 16.30 21.74
CA SER A 270 -6.32 16.53 21.52
C SER A 270 -7.18 16.51 22.78
N ILE A 271 -6.69 15.89 23.86
CA ILE A 271 -7.32 15.96 25.19
C ILE A 271 -7.00 17.32 25.81
N ASP A 272 -5.76 17.76 25.69
CA ASP A 272 -5.27 19.06 26.17
C ASP A 272 -5.84 20.26 25.38
N GLY A 273 -6.43 20.00 24.21
CA GLY A 273 -7.07 21.02 23.38
C GLY A 273 -6.16 21.67 22.33
N LEU A 274 -4.90 21.22 22.24
CA LEU A 274 -3.94 21.66 21.22
C LEU A 274 -4.31 21.16 19.82
N ILE A 275 -4.90 19.96 19.72
CA ILE A 275 -5.42 19.41 18.46
C ILE A 275 -6.95 19.33 18.53
N ARG A 276 -7.61 20.11 17.68
CA ARG A 276 -8.99 19.79 17.29
C ARG A 276 -8.94 18.69 16.25
N ASP A 277 -9.09 18.97 14.96
CA ASP A 277 -9.13 17.92 13.94
C ASP A 277 -7.78 17.67 13.25
N ARG A 278 -6.90 18.68 13.26
CA ARG A 278 -5.58 18.59 12.67
C ARG A 278 -4.62 19.60 13.30
N GLN A 279 -3.33 19.33 13.24
CA GLN A 279 -2.25 20.24 13.64
C GLN A 279 -1.18 20.32 12.56
N ARG A 280 -0.57 21.50 12.42
CA ARG A 280 0.59 21.67 11.55
C ARG A 280 1.85 21.20 12.28
N ILE A 281 2.63 20.35 11.63
CA ILE A 281 3.90 19.80 12.14
C ILE A 281 4.96 19.86 11.05
N SER A 282 6.22 19.71 11.43
CA SER A 282 7.32 19.52 10.47
C SER A 282 8.12 18.28 10.81
N ILE A 283 8.40 17.45 9.79
CA ILE A 283 9.29 16.29 9.91
C ILE A 283 10.26 16.33 8.73
N ASN A 284 11.58 16.30 8.97
CA ASN A 284 12.64 16.34 7.95
C ASN A 284 12.42 17.46 6.91
N ASP A 285 12.24 18.70 7.39
CA ASP A 285 12.00 19.91 6.57
C ASP A 285 10.72 19.89 5.72
N ALA A 286 9.89 18.87 5.90
CA ALA A 286 8.61 18.69 5.23
C ALA A 286 7.46 19.05 6.17
N ASN A 287 6.51 19.82 5.64
CA ASN A 287 5.37 20.30 6.39
C ASN A 287 4.16 19.38 6.20
N TYR A 288 3.44 19.11 7.29
CA TYR A 288 2.23 18.30 7.28
C TYR A 288 1.12 18.95 8.09
N ASN A 289 -0.13 18.75 7.66
CA ASN A 289 -1.27 18.79 8.55
C ASN A 289 -1.52 17.35 9.04
N LEU A 290 -1.14 17.07 10.28
CA LEU A 290 -1.40 15.79 10.91
C LEU A 290 -2.85 15.75 11.39
N VAL A 291 -3.65 14.86 10.80
CA VAL A 291 -5.07 14.72 11.10
C VAL A 291 -5.27 13.70 12.21
N LEU A 292 -6.10 14.03 13.19
CA LEU A 292 -6.58 13.10 14.19
C LEU A 292 -8.09 13.26 14.38
N TYR A 293 -8.81 12.16 14.21
CA TYR A 293 -10.20 12.05 14.65
C TYR A 293 -10.28 11.08 15.83
N ARG A 294 -10.96 11.50 16.89
CA ARG A 294 -11.41 10.63 17.97
C ARG A 294 -12.79 10.06 17.66
N SER A 295 -13.17 9.00 18.37
CA SER A 295 -14.52 8.49 18.37
C SER A 295 -15.52 9.59 18.77
N THR A 296 -16.80 9.36 18.50
CA THR A 296 -17.86 10.32 18.82
C THR A 296 -18.94 9.63 19.64
N ASN A 297 -19.36 10.28 20.71
CA ASN A 297 -20.38 9.81 21.66
C ASN A 297 -21.80 10.05 21.11
N PRO A 298 -22.85 9.43 21.68
CA PRO A 298 -24.24 9.61 21.23
C PRO A 298 -24.71 11.07 21.16
N ASN A 299 -24.19 11.92 22.05
CA ASN A 299 -24.50 13.35 22.11
C ASN A 299 -23.69 14.21 21.11
N GLY A 300 -22.88 13.59 20.24
CA GLY A 300 -22.01 14.29 19.28
C GLY A 300 -20.69 14.82 19.85
N SER A 301 -20.43 14.63 21.15
CA SER A 301 -19.14 15.02 21.75
C SER A 301 -18.02 14.06 21.36
N ARG A 302 -16.76 14.52 21.47
CA ARG A 302 -15.58 13.67 21.25
C ARG A 302 -15.48 12.60 22.32
N GLY A 303 -15.30 11.36 21.88
CA GLY A 303 -15.09 10.19 22.70
C GLY A 303 -13.62 9.95 23.05
N GLU A 304 -13.39 8.80 23.68
CA GLU A 304 -12.09 8.42 24.25
C GLU A 304 -11.16 7.71 23.25
N PHE A 305 -11.67 7.16 22.16
CA PHE A 305 -10.90 6.26 21.31
C PHE A 305 -10.32 6.97 20.09
N ILE A 306 -9.18 6.50 19.58
CA ILE A 306 -8.66 6.94 18.29
C ILE A 306 -9.56 6.38 17.19
N ARG A 307 -9.81 7.17 16.15
CA ARG A 307 -10.67 6.78 15.02
C ARG A 307 -10.04 7.00 13.66
N SER A 308 -9.18 8.00 13.49
CA SER A 308 -8.37 8.13 12.27
C SER A 308 -7.15 8.94 12.59
N PHE A 309 -6.04 8.58 11.95
CA PHE A 309 -4.79 9.30 12.03
C PHE A 309 -4.08 9.20 10.68
N PHE A 310 -3.71 10.33 10.09
CA PHE A 310 -2.98 10.35 8.82
C PHE A 310 -2.36 11.72 8.51
N PRO A 311 -1.30 11.76 7.70
CA PRO A 311 -0.73 13.01 7.22
C PRO A 311 -1.50 13.59 6.04
N ILE A 312 -1.57 14.91 5.99
CA ILE A 312 -1.81 15.68 4.76
C ILE A 312 -0.53 16.44 4.46
N PHE A 313 0.17 16.05 3.39
CA PHE A 313 1.42 16.72 2.99
C PHE A 313 1.16 18.13 2.44
N LEU A 314 1.97 19.10 2.89
CA LEU A 314 1.87 20.51 2.52
C LEU A 314 3.06 21.03 1.70
N GLY A 315 4.08 20.20 1.47
CA GLY A 315 5.33 20.57 0.78
C GLY A 315 6.49 20.81 1.74
N ASN A 316 7.69 20.96 1.17
CA ASN A 316 8.90 21.34 1.91
C ASN A 316 9.10 22.87 1.88
N ASP A 317 9.69 23.44 2.92
CA ASP A 317 10.08 24.85 2.91
C ASP A 317 11.26 25.07 1.92
N GLY A 318 11.19 26.12 1.10
CA GLY A 318 12.36 26.63 0.38
C GLY A 318 12.80 25.92 -0.92
N VAL A 319 12.20 24.82 -1.38
CA VAL A 319 12.60 24.17 -2.66
C VAL A 319 11.54 24.37 -3.75
N LYS A 320 11.94 25.05 -4.85
CA LYS A 320 11.26 24.99 -6.15
C LYS A 320 11.73 23.72 -6.88
N GLU A 321 10.79 22.91 -7.33
CA GLU A 321 11.06 21.68 -8.09
C GLU A 321 11.71 21.99 -9.45
N PRO A 322 12.56 21.08 -9.97
CA PRO A 322 12.84 21.03 -11.39
C PRO A 322 11.54 20.76 -12.16
N GLU A 323 11.40 21.37 -13.34
CA GLU A 323 10.31 21.01 -14.26
C GLU A 323 10.43 19.53 -14.62
N MET A 324 9.61 18.67 -13.99
CA MET A 324 9.33 17.37 -14.57
C MET A 324 8.56 17.62 -15.86
N ASN A 325 9.04 17.06 -16.97
CA ASN A 325 8.33 17.11 -18.24
C ASN A 325 6.86 16.75 -18.00
N ARG A 326 5.94 17.55 -18.58
CA ARG A 326 4.53 17.17 -18.60
C ARG A 326 4.46 15.76 -19.19
N PRO A 327 3.98 14.76 -18.43
CA PRO A 327 3.87 13.42 -19.00
C PRO A 327 2.94 13.50 -20.19
N GLU A 328 3.32 12.84 -21.29
CA GLU A 328 2.37 12.57 -22.36
C GLU A 328 1.20 11.81 -21.75
N ILE A 329 -0.02 12.31 -21.98
CA ILE A 329 -1.22 11.63 -21.55
C ILE A 329 -1.34 10.40 -22.44
N VAL A 330 -0.93 9.26 -21.92
CA VAL A 330 -1.07 7.96 -22.56
C VAL A 330 -2.25 7.26 -21.88
N PRO A 331 -3.46 7.26 -22.47
CA PRO A 331 -4.58 6.44 -22.02
C PRO A 331 -4.15 5.00 -21.69
N ILE A 332 -4.83 4.30 -20.77
CA ILE A 332 -4.55 2.87 -20.45
C ILE A 332 -4.46 2.02 -21.72
N ASP A 333 -5.34 2.31 -22.68
CA ASP A 333 -5.40 1.62 -23.97
C ASP A 333 -4.13 1.86 -24.82
N ASN A 334 -3.35 2.91 -24.54
CA ASN A 334 -2.08 3.20 -25.19
C ASN A 334 -0.86 2.60 -24.45
N ILE A 335 -1.02 2.03 -23.24
CA ILE A 335 0.04 1.26 -22.54
C ILE A 335 -0.10 -0.24 -22.85
N ILE A 336 -1.33 -0.68 -23.12
CA ILE A 336 -1.66 -2.01 -23.64
C ILE A 336 -1.48 -1.99 -25.15
N LYS A 337 -0.22 -1.97 -25.57
CA LYS A 337 0.16 -2.04 -26.97
C LYS A 337 0.75 -3.41 -27.23
N ASN A 338 0.08 -4.16 -28.10
CA ASN A 338 0.52 -5.48 -28.52
C ASN A 338 0.84 -5.48 -30.02
N ASP A 339 1.50 -4.41 -30.47
CA ASP A 339 1.75 -4.07 -31.88
C ASP A 339 3.25 -3.87 -32.20
N GLY A 340 4.15 -4.21 -31.26
CA GLY A 340 5.59 -4.16 -31.44
C GLY A 340 6.14 -5.26 -32.35
N SER A 341 7.48 -5.33 -32.48
CA SER A 341 8.17 -6.34 -33.29
C SER A 341 7.97 -7.77 -32.77
N VAL A 342 7.73 -7.92 -31.47
CA VAL A 342 7.27 -9.13 -30.81
C VAL A 342 5.94 -8.82 -30.13
N VAL A 343 4.98 -9.73 -30.26
CA VAL A 343 3.63 -9.59 -29.69
C VAL A 343 3.29 -10.80 -28.83
N ILE A 344 2.47 -10.60 -27.81
CA ILE A 344 1.97 -11.65 -26.91
C ILE A 344 0.69 -12.20 -27.51
N VAL A 345 0.66 -13.47 -27.93
CA VAL A 345 -0.50 -14.05 -28.63
C VAL A 345 -1.36 -14.93 -27.73
N ALA A 346 -0.77 -15.55 -26.72
CA ALA A 346 -1.52 -16.36 -25.76
C ALA A 346 -0.80 -16.46 -24.42
N ALA A 347 -1.52 -16.85 -23.38
CA ALA A 347 -0.93 -17.23 -22.10
C ALA A 347 -1.78 -18.28 -21.38
N LEU A 348 -1.14 -19.08 -20.51
CA LEU A 348 -1.79 -20.00 -19.57
C LEU A 348 -1.45 -19.59 -18.13
N PRO A 349 -2.22 -18.70 -17.49
CA PRO A 349 -1.96 -18.25 -16.13
C PRO A 349 -2.36 -19.25 -15.04
N ASN A 350 -3.21 -20.23 -15.34
CA ASN A 350 -3.78 -21.14 -14.34
C ASN A 350 -3.83 -22.57 -14.91
N PRO A 351 -2.71 -23.31 -14.95
CA PRO A 351 -2.65 -24.66 -15.52
C PRO A 351 -3.50 -25.66 -14.71
N GLU A 352 -3.93 -26.76 -15.33
CA GLU A 352 -4.66 -27.82 -14.60
C GLU A 352 -3.77 -28.58 -13.61
N GLY A 353 -4.26 -28.75 -12.37
CA GLY A 353 -3.59 -29.52 -11.31
C GLY A 353 -2.88 -28.64 -10.27
N SER A 354 -2.07 -29.24 -9.39
CA SER A 354 -1.31 -28.47 -8.40
C SER A 354 -0.17 -27.67 -9.06
N ASP A 355 0.01 -26.41 -8.65
CA ASP A 355 0.98 -25.43 -9.16
C ASP A 355 2.47 -25.81 -8.94
N THR A 356 2.73 -27.03 -8.50
CA THR A 356 4.07 -27.60 -8.41
C THR A 356 4.61 -27.89 -9.82
N GLY A 357 5.34 -26.92 -10.40
CA GLY A 357 6.27 -27.20 -11.51
C GLY A 357 6.30 -26.28 -12.73
N GLY A 358 5.94 -24.99 -12.64
CA GLY A 358 6.21 -24.03 -13.73
C GLY A 358 5.48 -24.34 -15.04
N ARG A 359 4.20 -24.73 -14.94
CA ARG A 359 3.33 -25.04 -16.09
C ARG A 359 2.65 -23.81 -16.69
N GLU A 360 2.87 -22.65 -16.09
CA GLU A 360 2.48 -21.36 -16.65
C GLU A 360 3.40 -21.00 -17.81
N TRP A 361 2.83 -20.38 -18.83
CA TRP A 361 3.59 -19.93 -19.98
C TRP A 361 2.92 -18.74 -20.66
N VAL A 362 3.76 -18.00 -21.38
CA VAL A 362 3.38 -16.92 -22.29
C VAL A 362 3.87 -17.30 -23.69
N GLU A 363 3.03 -17.09 -24.70
CA GLU A 363 3.34 -17.38 -26.08
C GLU A 363 3.57 -16.06 -26.83
N LEU A 364 4.76 -15.93 -27.40
CA LEU A 364 5.21 -14.74 -28.11
C LEU A 364 5.31 -15.04 -29.60
N LYS A 365 5.01 -14.05 -30.44
CA LYS A 365 5.17 -14.10 -31.89
C LYS A 365 6.09 -12.99 -32.38
N ASN A 366 7.07 -13.33 -33.19
CA ASN A 366 7.80 -12.35 -33.99
C ASN A 366 6.96 -11.97 -35.21
N VAL A 367 6.54 -10.72 -35.33
CA VAL A 367 5.72 -10.25 -36.48
C VAL A 367 6.54 -9.62 -37.60
N THR A 368 7.87 -9.64 -37.47
CA THR A 368 8.80 -9.09 -38.46
C THR A 368 9.28 -10.16 -39.44
N ASN A 369 9.94 -9.72 -40.51
CA ASN A 369 10.55 -10.58 -41.52
C ASN A 369 12.02 -10.92 -41.21
N SER A 370 12.49 -10.68 -39.99
CA SER A 370 13.89 -10.93 -39.59
C SER A 370 13.95 -11.63 -38.24
N PRO A 371 14.95 -12.51 -38.01
CA PRO A 371 15.09 -13.17 -36.71
C PRO A 371 15.39 -12.16 -35.61
N ILE A 372 14.76 -12.32 -34.45
CA ILE A 372 14.94 -11.47 -33.26
C ILE A 372 15.67 -12.27 -32.20
N ASN A 373 16.83 -11.76 -31.76
CA ASN A 373 17.58 -12.34 -30.65
C ASN A 373 17.05 -11.78 -29.32
N LEU A 374 16.56 -12.67 -28.46
CA LEU A 374 15.97 -12.34 -27.15
C LEU A 374 17.00 -12.27 -26.02
N THR A 375 18.30 -12.30 -26.33
CA THR A 375 19.35 -12.19 -25.30
C THR A 375 19.22 -10.86 -24.56
N GLY A 376 18.96 -10.92 -23.25
CA GLY A 376 18.77 -9.76 -22.39
C GLY A 376 17.34 -9.20 -22.39
N TRP A 377 16.41 -9.79 -23.14
CA TRP A 377 14.98 -9.47 -23.06
C TRP A 377 14.36 -10.13 -21.83
N GLU A 378 13.24 -9.60 -21.38
CA GLU A 378 12.49 -10.15 -20.26
C GLU A 378 10.99 -9.94 -20.40
N MET A 379 10.21 -10.81 -19.76
CA MET A 379 8.82 -10.56 -19.46
C MET A 379 8.70 -10.05 -18.03
N GLN A 380 7.77 -9.15 -17.77
CA GLN A 380 7.44 -8.70 -16.42
C GLN A 380 5.95 -8.85 -16.16
N ASP A 381 5.60 -9.16 -14.91
CA ASP A 381 4.22 -9.07 -14.45
C ASP A 381 3.84 -7.63 -14.06
N LYS A 382 2.60 -7.45 -13.58
CA LYS A 382 2.13 -6.16 -13.07
C LYS A 382 3.03 -5.58 -11.97
N MET A 383 3.72 -6.42 -11.20
CA MET A 383 4.60 -6.00 -10.11
C MET A 383 6.00 -5.62 -10.59
N GLY A 384 6.28 -5.72 -11.90
CA GLY A 384 7.61 -5.50 -12.47
C GLY A 384 8.58 -6.65 -12.20
N ARG A 385 8.08 -7.81 -11.74
CA ARG A 385 8.93 -8.98 -11.45
C ARG A 385 9.32 -9.67 -12.75
N PRO A 386 10.62 -9.92 -13.00
CA PRO A 386 11.09 -10.39 -14.31
C PRO A 386 11.05 -11.91 -14.47
N GLU A 387 10.91 -12.35 -15.73
CA GLU A 387 11.24 -13.68 -16.26
C GLU A 387 12.10 -13.47 -17.51
N SER A 388 13.37 -13.88 -17.45
CA SER A 388 14.31 -13.67 -18.54
C SER A 388 13.94 -14.48 -19.78
N LEU A 389 14.00 -13.84 -20.94
CA LEU A 389 13.86 -14.48 -22.24
C LEU A 389 15.24 -14.84 -22.79
N SER A 390 15.28 -15.86 -23.65
CA SER A 390 16.51 -16.27 -24.32
C SER A 390 16.22 -16.99 -25.63
N GLY A 391 17.26 -17.10 -26.47
CA GLY A 391 17.19 -17.71 -27.78
C GLY A 391 16.79 -16.72 -28.88
N THR A 392 16.40 -17.26 -30.03
CA THR A 392 15.97 -16.50 -31.20
C THR A 392 14.51 -16.82 -31.50
N LEU A 393 13.75 -15.80 -31.90
CA LEU A 393 12.47 -15.95 -32.58
C LEU A 393 12.67 -15.73 -34.09
N GLU A 394 12.52 -16.78 -34.88
CA GLU A 394 12.57 -16.70 -36.33
C GLU A 394 11.41 -15.86 -36.90
N PRO A 395 11.51 -15.35 -38.13
CA PRO A 395 10.43 -14.58 -38.76
C PRO A 395 9.09 -15.31 -38.71
N ASN A 396 8.04 -14.63 -38.24
CA ASN A 396 6.69 -15.18 -38.06
C ASN A 396 6.57 -16.37 -37.08
N GLU A 397 7.65 -16.74 -36.37
CA GLU A 397 7.62 -17.82 -35.38
C GLU A 397 6.74 -17.44 -34.19
N VAL A 398 5.95 -18.41 -33.74
CA VAL A 398 5.21 -18.38 -32.49
C VAL A 398 5.85 -19.38 -31.55
N LYS A 399 6.20 -18.95 -30.34
CA LYS A 399 6.94 -19.80 -29.39
C LYS A 399 6.47 -19.55 -27.96
N ARG A 400 6.40 -20.64 -27.19
CA ARG A 400 6.05 -20.62 -25.77
C ARG A 400 7.27 -20.45 -24.89
N PHE A 401 7.12 -19.58 -23.90
CA PHE A 401 8.10 -19.29 -22.88
C PHE A 401 7.51 -19.64 -21.51
N PRO A 402 8.12 -20.57 -20.75
CA PRO A 402 7.62 -20.94 -19.43
C PRO A 402 7.86 -19.80 -18.44
N VAL A 403 6.94 -19.62 -17.49
CA VAL A 403 7.12 -18.75 -16.32
C VAL A 403 7.51 -19.64 -15.15
N ARG A 404 8.74 -19.48 -14.65
CA ARG A 404 9.38 -20.48 -13.78
C ARG A 404 9.11 -20.28 -12.31
N ARG A 405 8.68 -19.08 -11.90
CA ARG A 405 8.42 -18.71 -10.49
C ARG A 405 9.57 -19.14 -9.56
N SER A 406 10.81 -18.91 -9.97
CA SER A 406 12.00 -19.38 -9.25
C SER A 406 12.14 -18.78 -7.85
N SER A 407 11.49 -17.64 -7.59
CA SER A 407 11.43 -16.95 -6.29
C SER A 407 10.24 -16.00 -6.21
N ASN A 408 9.95 -15.45 -5.03
CA ASN A 408 8.90 -14.43 -4.84
C ASN A 408 9.14 -13.15 -5.65
N SER A 409 10.38 -12.89 -6.06
CA SER A 409 10.78 -11.74 -6.90
C SER A 409 10.79 -12.04 -8.40
N SER A 410 10.54 -13.29 -8.82
CA SER A 410 10.36 -13.65 -10.23
C SER A 410 8.91 -13.46 -10.67
N MET A 411 8.70 -13.25 -11.96
CA MET A 411 7.39 -13.04 -12.57
C MET A 411 6.35 -14.05 -12.06
N GLN A 412 5.16 -13.56 -11.68
CA GLN A 412 4.04 -14.39 -11.28
C GLN A 412 2.80 -14.07 -12.13
N MET A 413 2.14 -15.11 -12.61
CA MET A 413 0.85 -14.98 -13.30
C MET A 413 -0.27 -15.44 -12.37
N THR A 414 -1.07 -14.53 -11.82
CA THR A 414 -2.18 -14.95 -10.96
C THR A 414 -3.37 -15.43 -11.77
N ASN A 415 -4.23 -16.24 -11.17
CA ASN A 415 -5.47 -16.71 -11.79
C ASN A 415 -6.62 -15.67 -11.73
N LYS A 416 -6.44 -14.53 -11.07
CA LYS A 416 -7.50 -13.52 -10.86
C LYS A 416 -7.50 -12.44 -11.94
N SER A 417 -6.33 -11.90 -12.23
CA SER A 417 -6.06 -10.94 -13.30
C SER A 417 -4.57 -10.69 -13.35
N GLY A 418 -4.06 -10.23 -14.48
CA GLY A 418 -2.65 -9.92 -14.58
C GLY A 418 -2.33 -9.03 -15.76
N LEU A 419 -1.10 -8.54 -15.72
CA LEU A 419 -0.47 -7.81 -16.81
C LEU A 419 0.79 -8.58 -17.18
N ILE A 420 1.03 -8.73 -18.48
CA ILE A 420 2.22 -9.35 -19.04
C ILE A 420 2.81 -8.29 -19.96
N ALA A 421 4.02 -7.84 -19.65
CA ALA A 421 4.77 -6.92 -20.48
C ALA A 421 6.06 -7.57 -20.96
N VAL A 422 6.45 -7.34 -22.20
CA VAL A 422 7.71 -7.78 -22.80
C VAL A 422 8.61 -6.56 -22.95
N PHE A 423 9.83 -6.66 -22.47
CA PHE A 423 10.87 -5.65 -22.57
C PHE A 423 12.06 -6.17 -23.38
N ASP A 424 12.64 -5.30 -24.20
CA ASP A 424 13.87 -5.60 -24.92
C ASP A 424 15.12 -5.52 -24.02
N ASN A 425 16.29 -5.74 -24.61
CA ASN A 425 17.57 -5.68 -23.90
C ASN A 425 18.02 -4.25 -23.49
N GLN A 426 17.26 -3.22 -23.85
CA GLN A 426 17.40 -1.86 -23.32
C GLN A 426 16.26 -1.50 -22.34
N LEU A 427 15.48 -2.48 -21.88
CA LEU A 427 14.30 -2.30 -21.04
C LEU A 427 13.25 -1.37 -21.67
N GLN A 428 13.16 -1.34 -23.00
CA GLN A 428 12.05 -0.68 -23.70
C GLN A 428 10.89 -1.67 -23.86
N GLN A 429 9.68 -1.21 -23.55
CA GLN A 429 8.48 -2.04 -23.65
C GLN A 429 8.15 -2.32 -25.13
N VAL A 430 8.05 -3.59 -25.50
CA VAL A 430 7.77 -4.06 -26.86
C VAL A 430 6.31 -4.47 -27.02
N ALA A 431 5.75 -5.15 -26.01
CA ALA A 431 4.35 -5.58 -26.01
C ALA A 431 3.80 -5.64 -24.60
N THR A 432 2.51 -5.35 -24.43
CA THR A 432 1.79 -5.50 -23.16
C THR A 432 0.37 -5.97 -23.40
N VAL A 433 -0.04 -6.98 -22.65
CA VAL A 433 -1.43 -7.44 -22.57
C VAL A 433 -1.89 -7.47 -21.13
N LYS A 434 -3.20 -7.33 -20.93
CA LYS A 434 -3.86 -7.60 -19.65
C LYS A 434 -4.81 -8.77 -19.82
N TYR A 435 -4.97 -9.55 -18.76
CA TYR A 435 -5.98 -10.59 -18.70
C TYR A 435 -6.77 -10.48 -17.40
N SER A 436 -8.04 -10.88 -17.47
CA SER A 436 -8.94 -10.99 -16.32
C SER A 436 -8.82 -12.37 -15.68
N ARG A 437 -9.84 -12.86 -14.97
CA ARG A 437 -9.80 -14.18 -14.35
C ARG A 437 -9.46 -15.27 -15.36
N ALA A 438 -8.52 -16.14 -14.99
CA ALA A 438 -8.11 -17.33 -15.73
C ALA A 438 -8.63 -18.57 -15.01
N ASN A 439 -9.52 -19.32 -15.66
CA ASN A 439 -10.01 -20.60 -15.16
C ASN A 439 -8.91 -21.67 -15.26
N SER A 440 -9.04 -22.74 -14.47
CA SER A 440 -8.13 -23.88 -14.53
C SER A 440 -8.06 -24.43 -15.96
N GLY A 441 -6.86 -24.52 -16.53
CA GLY A 441 -6.61 -24.96 -17.90
C GLY A 441 -6.89 -23.92 -18.99
N GLU A 442 -7.34 -22.72 -18.64
CA GLU A 442 -7.74 -21.72 -19.63
C GLU A 442 -6.53 -21.08 -20.33
N ILE A 443 -6.45 -21.28 -21.64
CA ILE A 443 -5.53 -20.55 -22.51
C ILE A 443 -6.22 -19.26 -22.93
N ILE A 444 -5.67 -18.14 -22.50
CA ILE A 444 -6.14 -16.81 -22.86
C ILE A 444 -5.48 -16.42 -24.17
N GLN A 445 -6.28 -16.10 -25.18
CA GLN A 445 -5.82 -15.61 -26.48
C GLN A 445 -5.89 -14.10 -26.50
N PHE A 446 -4.83 -13.45 -26.99
CA PHE A 446 -4.77 -12.00 -27.11
C PHE A 446 -4.84 -11.62 -28.58
N THR A 447 -5.75 -10.69 -28.90
CA THR A 447 -5.83 -10.11 -30.23
C THR A 447 -4.78 -9.04 -30.39
N ASN A 448 -4.03 -9.10 -31.49
CA ASN A 448 -3.14 -8.03 -31.93
C ASN A 448 -3.92 -6.91 -32.60
#